data_AF-A0A318J693-F1
#
_entry.id   AF-A0A318J693-F1
#
_cell.length_a   1.000
_cell.length_b   1.000
_cell.length_c   1.000
_cell.angle_alpha   90.00
_cell.angle_beta   90.00
_cell.angle_gamma   90.00
#
_symmetry.space_group_name_H-M   'P 1'
#
loop_
_entity.id
_entity.type
_entity.pdbx_description
1 polymer ?
#
loop_
_entity_poly.entity_id
_entity_poly.type
_entity_poly.pdbx_seq_one_letter_code
_entity_poly.pdbx_strand_id
1 'polypeptide(L)' 'MHMEHAKAVLDACYLKQGQHVLMASGRAARVAEIGKSTIRFDYLDSGKAEDHVIIPRHRVPEMVRV' A
#
# COMPACT_ATOMS: atom_id res chain seq x y z
N MET A 1 -32.81 -7.75 4.69
CA MET A 1 -31.50 -8.44 4.63
C MET A 1 -30.81 -7.99 3.34
N HIS A 2 -29.82 -7.09 3.44
CA HIS A 2 -29.09 -6.57 2.28
C HIS A 2 -27.58 -6.62 2.60
N MET A 3 -26.80 -7.03 1.60
CA MET A 3 -25.45 -7.61 1.67
C MET A 3 -24.39 -6.77 2.40
N GLU A 4 -23.76 -7.32 3.45
CA GLU A 4 -22.56 -6.80 4.13
C GLU A 4 -21.27 -7.60 3.80
N HIS A 5 -21.10 -8.09 2.57
CA HIS A 5 -19.94 -8.92 2.18
C HIS A 5 -18.79 -8.13 1.51
N ALA A 6 -18.56 -6.87 1.88
CA ALA A 6 -17.50 -6.05 1.29
C ALA A 6 -16.58 -5.32 2.31
N LYS A 7 -16.63 -5.69 3.59
CA LYS A 7 -15.87 -5.00 4.65
C LYS A 7 -14.54 -5.66 5.06
N ALA A 8 -14.33 -6.94 4.74
CA ALA A 8 -13.22 -7.71 5.32
C ALA A 8 -11.88 -7.64 4.55
N VAL A 9 -11.87 -7.33 3.24
CA VAL A 9 -10.61 -7.28 2.46
C VAL A 9 -9.90 -5.93 2.61
N LEU A 10 -10.62 -4.89 3.04
CA LEU A 10 -10.08 -3.52 3.14
C LEU A 10 -9.20 -3.28 4.39
N ASP A 11 -9.27 -4.14 5.41
CA ASP A 11 -8.52 -4.06 6.67
C ASP A 11 -7.11 -4.67 6.59
N ALA A 12 -6.82 -5.47 5.56
CA ALA A 12 -5.75 -6.47 5.58
C ALA A 12 -4.30 -5.96 5.66
N CYS A 13 -4.05 -4.64 5.69
CA CYS A 13 -2.68 -4.15 5.89
C CYS A 13 -2.50 -3.12 7.01
N TYR A 14 -3.57 -2.67 7.70
CA TYR A 14 -3.49 -1.63 8.76
C TYR A 14 -2.53 -0.46 8.46
N LEU A 15 -2.30 -0.18 7.18
CA LEU A 15 -1.27 0.77 6.76
C LEU A 15 -1.73 2.19 7.08
N LYS A 16 -0.80 2.99 7.58
CA LYS A 16 -1.02 4.41 7.84
C LYS A 16 -0.23 5.24 6.84
N GLN A 17 -0.77 6.38 6.43
CA GLN A 17 0.01 7.35 5.67
C GLN A 17 1.27 7.73 6.47
N GLY A 18 2.40 7.82 5.78
CA GLY A 18 3.71 8.04 6.38
C GLY A 18 4.40 6.78 6.92
N GLN A 19 3.73 5.62 6.95
CA GLN A 19 4.33 4.37 7.42
C GLN A 19 5.41 3.88 6.45
N HIS A 20 6.57 3.48 6.99
CA HIS A 20 7.60 2.80 6.23
C HIS A 20 7.25 1.33 6.04
N VAL A 21 7.48 0.82 4.84
CA VAL A 21 7.22 -0.56 4.47
C VAL A 21 8.36 -1.09 3.63
N LEU A 22 8.52 -2.40 3.62
CA LEU A 22 9.44 -3.08 2.73
C LEU A 22 8.67 -3.67 1.56
N MET A 23 8.99 -3.29 0.34
CA MET A 23 8.35 -3.86 -0.84
C MET A 23 8.85 -5.29 -1.08
N ALA A 24 8.06 -6.14 -1.74
CA ALA A 24 8.47 -7.50 -2.09
C ALA A 24 9.73 -7.55 -2.99
N SER A 25 10.03 -6.44 -3.68
CA SER A 25 11.27 -6.23 -4.43
C SER A 25 12.51 -6.02 -3.55
N GLY A 26 12.36 -5.91 -2.23
CA GLY A 26 13.42 -5.59 -1.28
C GLY A 26 13.69 -4.09 -1.14
N ARG A 27 12.97 -3.23 -1.87
CA ARG A 27 13.12 -1.77 -1.79
C ARG A 27 12.30 -1.21 -0.62
N ALA A 28 12.88 -0.26 0.12
CA ALA A 28 12.16 0.48 1.14
C ALA A 28 11.25 1.53 0.50
N ALA A 29 10.02 1.62 1.00
CA ALA A 29 9.05 2.61 0.56
C ALA A 29 8.28 3.19 1.75
N ARG A 30 7.55 4.28 1.50
CA ARG A 30 6.66 4.91 2.45
C ARG A 30 5.27 5.01 1.87
N VAL A 31 4.25 4.74 2.69
CA VAL A 31 2.85 4.95 2.31
C VAL A 31 2.61 6.44 2.12
N ALA A 32 2.41 6.88 0.89
CA ALA A 32 2.22 8.30 0.55
C ALA A 32 0.75 8.69 0.63
N GLU A 33 -0.11 7.92 -0.02
CA GLU A 33 -1.55 8.18 -0.09
C GLU A 33 -2.34 6.87 -0.04
N ILE A 34 -3.44 6.87 0.72
CA ILE A 34 -4.35 5.72 0.83
C ILE A 34 -5.67 6.12 0.18
N GLY A 35 -5.89 5.61 -1.03
CA GLY A 35 -7.14 5.77 -1.77
C GLY A 35 -8.19 4.71 -1.40
N LYS A 36 -9.37 4.84 -2.02
CA LYS A 36 -10.47 3.87 -1.83
C LYS A 36 -10.11 2.49 -2.41
N SER A 37 -9.51 2.44 -3.59
CA SER A 37 -9.19 1.21 -4.33
C SER A 37 -7.68 0.93 -4.45
N THR A 38 -6.84 1.94 -4.27
CA THR A 38 -5.38 1.88 -4.45
C THR A 38 -4.64 2.54 -3.29
N ILE A 39 -3.36 2.21 -3.14
CA ILE A 39 -2.43 2.85 -2.21
C ILE A 39 -1.19 3.24 -3.00
N ARG A 40 -0.74 4.49 -2.83
CA ARG A 40 0.52 4.99 -3.39
C ARG A 40 1.64 4.80 -2.38
N PHE A 41 2.76 4.26 -2.84
CA PHE A 41 4.00 4.10 -2.08
C PHE A 41 5.11 4.88 -2.77
N ASP A 42 5.80 5.75 -2.05
CA ASP A 42 6.98 6.46 -2.55
C ASP A 42 8.23 5.69 -2.12
N TYR A 43 9.12 5.37 -3.06
CA TYR A 43 10.38 4.67 -2.74
C TYR A 43 11.36 5.59 -2.03
N LEU A 44 12.02 5.09 -0.99
CA LEU A 44 12.97 5.87 -0.17
C LEU A 44 14.39 5.85 -0.73
N ASP A 45 14.71 4.83 -1.53
CA ASP A 45 16.07 4.58 -2.04
C ASP A 45 16.37 5.35 -3.35
N SER A 46 15.34 5.86 -4.01
CA SER A 46 15.54 6.63 -5.23
C SER A 46 15.81 8.09 -4.91
N GLY A 47 17.02 8.56 -5.21
CA GLY A 47 17.34 9.99 -5.31
C GLY A 47 16.57 10.75 -6.41
N LYS A 48 15.49 10.15 -6.94
CA LYS A 48 14.55 10.75 -7.89
C LYS A 48 13.26 11.06 -7.15
N ALA A 49 12.87 12.33 -7.14
CA ALA A 49 11.71 12.84 -6.41
C ALA A 49 10.35 12.23 -6.81
N GLU A 50 10.30 11.41 -7.86
CA GLU A 50 9.08 10.88 -8.45
C GLU A 50 9.00 9.34 -8.47
N ASP A 51 9.94 8.63 -7.83
CA ASP A 51 9.91 7.16 -7.83
C ASP A 51 8.83 6.64 -6.87
N HIS A 52 7.70 6.23 -7.44
CA HIS A 52 6.54 5.75 -6.68
C HIS A 52 5.85 4.57 -7.39
N VAL A 53 5.03 3.85 -6.66
CA VAL A 53 4.18 2.76 -7.18
C VAL A 53 2.78 2.86 -6.60
N ILE A 54 1.78 2.61 -7.45
CA ILE A 54 0.37 2.58 -7.05
C ILE A 54 -0.11 1.13 -7.10
N ILE A 55 -0.55 0.60 -5.97
CA ILE A 55 -0.92 -0.81 -5.80
C ILE A 55 -2.41 -0.90 -5.46
N PRO A 56 -3.20 -1.73 -6.18
CA PRO A 56 -4.57 -2.03 -5.77
C PRO A 56 -4.62 -2.66 -4.38
N ARG A 57 -5.55 -2.25 -3.51
CA ARG A 57 -5.61 -2.70 -2.11
C ARG A 57 -5.60 -4.21 -1.95
N HIS A 58 -6.27 -4.93 -2.86
CA HIS A 58 -6.32 -6.40 -2.84
C HIS A 58 -4.99 -7.09 -3.15
N ARG A 59 -4.02 -6.40 -3.77
CA ARG A 59 -2.67 -6.93 -4.05
C ARG A 59 -1.61 -6.49 -3.05
N VAL A 60 -1.94 -5.55 -2.15
CA VAL A 60 -0.97 -5.04 -1.16
C VAL A 60 -0.35 -6.16 -0.31
N PRO A 61 -1.09 -7.18 0.17
CA PRO A 61 -0.50 -8.28 0.94
C PRO A 61 0.56 -9.10 0.18
N GLU A 62 0.50 -9.11 -1.16
CA GLU A 62 1.47 -9.84 -2.00
C GLU A 62 2.72 -8.99 -2.30
N MET A 63 2.58 -7.67 -2.27
CA MET A 63 3.60 -6.73 -2.75
C MET A 63 4.30 -5.96 -1.63
N VAL A 64 3.77 -5.99 -0.40
CA VAL A 64 4.26 -5.22 0.74
C VAL A 64 4.48 -6.15 1.94
N ARG A 65 5.67 -6.06 2.52
CA ARG A 65 6.06 -6.69 3.78
C ARG A 65 6.07 -5.61 4.87
N VAL A 66 5.30 -5.85 5.93
CA VAL A 66 5.24 -4.99 7.13
C VAL A 66 6.10 -5.55 8.25
#